data_AF-A0A348S2W3-F1
#
_entry.id   AF-A0A348S2W3-F1
#
_cell.length_a   1.000
_cell.length_b   1.000
_cell.length_c   1.000
_cell.angle_alpha   90.00
_cell.angle_beta   90.00
_cell.angle_gamma   90.00
#
_symmetry.space_group_name_H-M   'P 1'
#
loop_
_entity.id
_entity.type
_entity.pdbx_description
1 polymer ?
#
loop_
_entity_poly.entity_id
_entity_poly.type
_entity_poly.pdbx_seq_one_letter_code
_entity_poly.pdbx_strand_id
1 'polypeptide(L)'
;DRLKKSYDAAMETGLWKGKYASVNHAEYFAEGVQSWFNNNRPPDHDHNHVDTRAELLEYDPGLAALCAEVFGETKLVYTKPIQRLRDHLEGYDPRGAPSFAWPESFKKVQREIREKASSR
;
A
#
# COMPACT_ATOMS: atom_id res chain seq x y z
N ASP A 1 20.70 1.74 -13.38
CA ASP A 1 19.65 0.72 -13.27
C ASP A 1 18.39 1.17 -14.02
N ARG A 2 17.61 0.25 -14.61
CA ARG A 2 16.43 0.57 -15.47
C ARG A 2 15.29 1.20 -14.67
N LEU A 3 15.03 0.70 -13.47
CA LEU A 3 14.03 1.25 -12.57
C LEU A 3 14.30 2.72 -12.25
N LYS A 4 15.56 3.04 -11.88
CA LYS A 4 15.96 4.43 -11.61
C LYS A 4 15.73 5.35 -12.81
N LYS A 5 16.00 4.88 -14.03
CA LYS A 5 15.75 5.68 -15.25
C LYS A 5 14.25 5.97 -15.47
N SER A 6 13.39 4.98 -15.24
CA SER A 6 11.93 5.18 -15.31
C SER A 6 11.46 6.18 -14.27
N TYR A 7 11.96 6.03 -13.03
CA TYR A 7 11.70 6.96 -11.94
C TYR A 7 12.13 8.40 -12.28
N ASP A 8 13.37 8.59 -12.72
CA ASP A 8 13.89 9.92 -13.06
C ASP A 8 13.01 10.59 -14.14
N ALA A 9 12.62 9.86 -15.19
CA ALA A 9 11.71 10.35 -16.23
C ALA A 9 10.30 10.68 -15.72
N ALA A 10 9.75 9.85 -14.82
CA ALA A 10 8.47 10.13 -14.17
C ALA A 10 8.54 11.41 -13.33
N MET A 11 9.62 11.64 -12.60
CA MET A 11 9.81 12.86 -11.81
C MET A 11 9.99 14.10 -12.70
N GLU A 12 10.72 14.00 -13.81
CA GLU A 12 10.91 15.09 -14.77
C GLU A 12 9.59 15.55 -15.40
N THR A 13 8.66 14.62 -15.64
CA THR A 13 7.32 14.93 -16.17
C THR A 13 6.32 15.33 -15.09
N GLY A 14 6.73 15.34 -13.82
CA GLY A 14 5.90 15.71 -12.68
C GLY A 14 4.90 14.64 -12.25
N LEU A 15 5.03 13.40 -12.74
CA LEU A 15 4.26 12.27 -12.22
C LEU A 15 4.60 12.08 -10.73
N TRP A 16 3.59 11.67 -9.97
CA TRP A 16 3.71 11.38 -8.53
C TRP A 16 4.17 12.57 -7.68
N LYS A 17 4.19 13.79 -8.20
CA LYS A 17 4.71 14.96 -7.49
C LYS A 17 4.03 15.17 -6.15
N GLY A 18 4.83 15.21 -5.09
CA GLY A 18 4.35 15.40 -3.72
C GLY A 18 3.66 14.17 -3.14
N LYS A 19 3.80 13.01 -3.77
CA LYS A 19 3.25 11.72 -3.34
C LYS A 19 4.36 10.78 -2.92
N TYR A 20 4.01 9.75 -2.16
CA TYR A 20 4.98 8.82 -1.57
C TYR A 20 5.85 8.13 -2.64
N ALA A 21 5.27 7.80 -3.79
CA ALA A 21 6.00 7.27 -4.94
C ALA A 21 7.13 8.19 -5.47
N SER A 22 7.10 9.50 -5.17
CA SER A 22 8.16 10.45 -5.54
C SER A 22 9.32 10.54 -4.54
N VAL A 23 9.28 9.78 -3.44
CA VAL A 23 10.33 9.83 -2.40
C VAL A 23 11.63 9.22 -2.91
N ASN A 24 11.58 8.05 -3.56
CA ASN A 24 12.71 7.41 -4.20
C ASN A 24 12.25 6.32 -5.19
N HIS A 25 13.19 5.81 -6.01
CA HIS A 25 12.90 4.79 -7.02
C HIS A 25 12.41 3.43 -6.47
N ALA A 26 12.66 3.11 -5.20
CA ALA A 26 12.14 1.88 -4.58
C ALA A 26 10.68 2.06 -4.15
N GLU A 27 10.30 3.19 -3.55
CA GLU A 27 8.90 3.52 -3.27
C GLU A 27 8.09 3.66 -4.56
N TYR A 28 8.66 4.30 -5.58
CA TYR A 28 8.10 4.34 -6.93
C TYR A 28 7.73 2.94 -7.44
N PHE A 29 8.63 1.97 -7.30
CA PHE A 29 8.33 0.61 -7.68
C PHE A 29 7.27 -0.03 -6.78
N ALA A 30 7.40 0.10 -5.46
CA ALA A 30 6.48 -0.49 -4.50
C ALA A 30 5.03 0.00 -4.70
N GLU A 31 4.84 1.29 -4.92
CA GLU A 31 3.55 1.92 -5.24
C GLU A 31 3.00 1.41 -6.58
N GLY A 32 3.85 1.31 -7.61
CA GLY A 32 3.48 0.70 -8.88
C GLY A 32 3.02 -0.75 -8.75
N VAL A 33 3.72 -1.56 -7.95
CA VAL A 33 3.32 -2.95 -7.68
C VAL A 33 1.98 -3.02 -6.96
N GLN A 34 1.75 -2.15 -5.98
CA GLN A 34 0.46 -2.09 -5.29
C GLN A 34 -0.68 -1.78 -6.27
N SER A 35 -0.51 -0.78 -7.15
CA SER A 35 -1.51 -0.45 -8.18
C SER A 35 -1.65 -1.58 -9.21
N TRP A 36 -0.56 -2.24 -9.62
CA TRP A 36 -0.59 -3.39 -10.53
C TRP A 36 -1.48 -4.54 -10.05
N PHE A 37 -1.64 -4.70 -8.73
CA PHE A 37 -2.50 -5.70 -8.11
C PHE A 37 -3.81 -5.13 -7.52
N ASN A 38 -4.16 -3.88 -7.84
CA ASN A 38 -5.31 -3.14 -7.29
C ASN A 38 -5.37 -3.15 -5.75
N ASN A 39 -4.21 -2.98 -5.12
CA ASN A 39 -4.06 -2.95 -3.67
C ASN A 39 -3.54 -1.60 -3.17
N ASN A 40 -3.30 -0.61 -4.05
CA ASN A 40 -2.82 0.67 -3.56
C ASN A 40 -3.93 1.41 -2.80
N ARG A 41 -3.52 2.40 -2.01
CA ARG A 41 -4.44 3.19 -1.20
C ARG A 41 -5.21 4.18 -2.08
N PRO A 42 -6.51 4.38 -1.79
CA PRO A 42 -7.26 5.48 -2.36
C PRO A 42 -6.58 6.84 -2.08
N PRO A 43 -6.90 7.88 -2.87
CA PRO A 43 -6.33 9.21 -2.71
C PRO A 43 -6.35 9.71 -1.26
N ASP A 44 -5.17 10.11 -0.78
CA ASP A 44 -5.01 10.80 0.49
C ASP A 44 -3.89 11.86 0.38
N HIS A 45 -3.31 12.26 1.50
CA HIS A 45 -2.20 13.21 1.49
C HIS A 45 -1.01 12.67 0.68
N ASP A 46 -0.67 11.40 0.90
CA ASP A 46 0.54 10.75 0.40
C ASP A 46 0.31 10.00 -0.92
N HIS A 47 -0.93 9.62 -1.23
CA HIS A 47 -1.30 8.84 -2.41
C HIS A 47 -2.15 9.67 -3.39
N ASN A 48 -2.06 9.38 -4.69
CA ASN A 48 -2.91 9.99 -5.72
C ASN A 48 -4.06 9.04 -6.12
N HIS A 49 -4.64 9.25 -7.30
CA HIS A 49 -5.75 8.47 -7.84
C HIS A 49 -5.34 7.14 -8.46
N VAL A 50 -4.05 6.80 -8.51
CA VAL A 50 -3.58 5.60 -9.22
C VAL A 50 -3.59 4.42 -8.26
N ASP A 51 -4.76 3.85 -8.02
CA ASP A 51 -4.93 2.72 -7.10
C ASP A 51 -5.19 1.37 -7.76
N THR A 52 -5.40 1.38 -9.08
CA THR A 52 -5.60 0.19 -9.91
C THR A 52 -4.57 0.04 -11.03
N ARG A 53 -4.51 -1.17 -11.62
CA ARG A 53 -3.67 -1.45 -12.79
C ARG A 53 -4.08 -0.62 -13.99
N ALA A 54 -5.39 -0.41 -14.17
CA ALA A 54 -5.92 0.36 -15.29
C ALA A 54 -5.44 1.82 -15.23
N GLU A 55 -5.54 2.45 -14.05
CA GLU A 55 -5.03 3.81 -13.85
C GLU A 55 -3.52 3.87 -13.98
N LEU A 56 -2.79 2.84 -13.51
CA LEU A 56 -1.33 2.81 -13.66
C LEU A 56 -0.90 2.75 -15.13
N LEU A 57 -1.58 1.95 -15.95
CA LEU A 57 -1.33 1.85 -17.39
C LEU A 57 -1.56 3.21 -18.10
N GLU A 58 -2.54 3.99 -17.65
CA GLU A 58 -2.85 5.31 -18.21
C GLU A 58 -1.90 6.39 -17.70
N TYR A 59 -1.64 6.42 -16.39
CA TYR A 59 -0.91 7.49 -15.72
C TYR A 59 0.60 7.38 -15.87
N ASP A 60 1.16 6.18 -15.69
CA ASP A 60 2.59 5.92 -15.76
C ASP A 60 2.88 4.61 -16.53
N PRO A 61 2.79 4.63 -17.87
CA PRO A 61 3.02 3.46 -18.70
C PRO A 61 4.47 2.92 -18.58
N GLY A 62 5.43 3.76 -18.17
CA GLY A 62 6.81 3.35 -17.93
C GLY A 62 6.92 2.43 -16.72
N LEU A 63 6.31 2.82 -15.60
CA LEU A 63 6.20 1.97 -14.41
C LEU A 63 5.39 0.71 -14.69
N ALA A 64 4.26 0.86 -15.40
CA ALA A 64 3.41 -0.25 -15.76
C ALA A 64 4.16 -1.31 -16.57
N ALA A 65 5.01 -0.91 -17.51
CA ALA A 65 5.84 -1.82 -18.30
C ALA A 65 6.85 -2.60 -17.44
N LEU A 66 7.45 -1.97 -16.42
CA LEU A 66 8.33 -2.65 -15.47
C LEU A 66 7.56 -3.69 -14.64
N CYS A 67 6.36 -3.34 -14.15
CA CYS A 67 5.50 -4.29 -13.46
C CYS A 67 5.10 -5.46 -14.37
N ALA A 68 4.74 -5.18 -15.63
CA ALA A 68 4.38 -6.20 -16.61
C ALA A 68 5.53 -7.16 -16.91
N GLU A 69 6.77 -6.67 -17.00
CA GLU A 69 7.95 -7.51 -17.20
C GLU A 69 8.20 -8.47 -16.01
N VAL A 70 8.03 -7.99 -14.79
CA VAL A 70 8.30 -8.79 -13.57
C VAL A 70 7.17 -9.76 -13.26
N PHE A 71 5.92 -9.34 -13.42
CA PHE A 71 4.73 -10.09 -12.96
C PHE A 71 3.89 -10.67 -14.09
N GLY A 72 4.17 -10.31 -15.34
CA GLY A 72 3.35 -10.64 -16.49
C GLY A 72 1.94 -10.05 -16.41
N GLU A 73 1.07 -10.47 -17.33
CA GLU A 73 -0.35 -10.11 -17.34
C GLU A 73 -1.18 -10.98 -16.38
N THR A 74 -0.65 -11.22 -15.17
CA THR A 74 -1.34 -12.02 -14.18
C THR A 74 -2.74 -11.48 -13.90
N LYS A 75 -3.73 -12.36 -13.87
CA LYS A 75 -5.13 -12.02 -13.54
C LYS A 75 -5.35 -11.83 -12.04
N LEU A 76 -4.30 -11.96 -11.23
CA LEU A 76 -4.40 -11.76 -9.80
C LEU A 76 -4.75 -10.31 -9.51
N VAL A 77 -5.85 -10.13 -8.78
CA VAL A 77 -6.32 -8.86 -8.24
C VAL A 77 -6.48 -9.07 -6.74
N TYR A 78 -5.90 -8.18 -5.95
CA TYR A 78 -6.02 -8.26 -4.51
C TYR A 78 -7.47 -8.08 -4.07
N THR A 79 -7.87 -8.87 -3.07
CA THR A 79 -9.18 -8.77 -2.43
C THR A 79 -8.99 -8.80 -0.93
N LYS A 80 -9.65 -7.86 -0.24
CA LYS A 80 -9.49 -7.70 1.21
C LYS A 80 -9.97 -8.97 1.91
N PRO A 81 -9.27 -9.46 2.95
CA PRO A 81 -9.66 -10.67 3.68
C PRO A 81 -11.13 -10.65 4.15
N ILE A 82 -11.64 -9.50 4.58
CA ILE A 82 -13.03 -9.33 5.02
C ILE A 82 -14.08 -9.56 3.92
N GLN A 83 -13.68 -9.50 2.65
CA GLN A 83 -14.53 -9.80 1.50
C GLN A 83 -14.42 -11.26 1.06
N ARG A 84 -13.46 -12.01 1.63
CA ARG A 84 -13.17 -13.41 1.28
C ARG A 84 -13.70 -14.39 2.34
N LEU A 85 -14.87 -14.11 2.92
CA LEU A 85 -15.54 -14.98 3.89
C LEU A 85 -16.27 -16.14 3.18
N ARG A 86 -15.50 -16.94 2.44
CA ARG A 86 -15.99 -18.07 1.62
C ARG A 86 -15.09 -19.29 1.80
N ASP A 87 -15.52 -20.43 1.26
CA ASP A 87 -14.80 -21.70 1.33
C ASP A 87 -14.50 -22.10 2.78
N HIS A 88 -13.24 -22.22 3.18
CA HIS A 88 -12.83 -22.56 4.54
C HIS A 88 -13.28 -21.56 5.64
N LEU A 89 -13.83 -20.40 5.25
CA LEU A 89 -14.43 -19.40 6.16
C LEU A 89 -15.96 -19.34 6.06
N GLU A 90 -16.61 -20.32 5.43
CA GLU A 90 -18.07 -20.39 5.39
C GLU A 90 -18.65 -20.47 6.82
N GLY A 91 -19.63 -19.60 7.12
CA GLY A 91 -20.23 -19.48 8.44
C GLY A 91 -19.41 -18.71 9.49
N TYR A 92 -18.21 -18.25 9.17
CA TYR A 92 -17.42 -17.41 10.07
C TYR A 92 -17.99 -15.99 10.14
N ASP A 93 -18.32 -15.52 11.34
CA ASP A 93 -18.70 -14.13 11.61
C ASP A 93 -17.52 -13.37 12.25
N PRO A 94 -16.84 -12.46 11.53
CA PRO A 94 -15.75 -11.67 12.07
C PRO A 94 -16.11 -10.83 13.30
N ARG A 95 -17.40 -10.50 13.49
CA ARG A 95 -17.86 -9.73 14.65
C ARG A 95 -17.78 -10.53 15.96
N GLY A 96 -17.76 -11.86 15.87
CA GLY A 96 -17.56 -12.74 17.01
C GLY A 96 -16.10 -13.03 17.34
N ALA A 97 -15.15 -12.50 16.54
CA ALA A 97 -13.73 -12.75 16.75
C ALA A 97 -13.23 -12.09 18.06
N PRO A 98 -12.32 -12.73 18.81
CA PRO A 98 -11.69 -12.10 19.95
C PRO A 98 -10.89 -10.88 19.51
N SER A 99 -11.12 -9.74 20.16
CA SER A 99 -10.30 -8.56 19.95
C SER A 99 -9.00 -8.68 20.72
N PHE A 100 -7.90 -8.23 20.10
CA PHE A 100 -6.64 -8.10 20.80
C PHE A 100 -6.79 -7.10 21.97
N ALA A 101 -6.31 -7.51 23.15
CA ALA A 101 -6.23 -6.66 24.34
C ALA A 101 -4.83 -6.81 24.96
N TRP A 102 -4.18 -5.68 25.22
CA TRP A 102 -2.91 -5.68 25.97
C TRP A 102 -3.13 -6.25 27.38
N PRO A 103 -2.24 -7.11 27.88
CA PRO A 103 -2.26 -7.53 29.27
C PRO A 103 -2.24 -6.32 30.22
N GLU A 104 -2.87 -6.42 31.40
CA GLU A 104 -2.88 -5.34 32.39
C GLU A 104 -1.47 -4.87 32.78
N SER A 105 -0.50 -5.78 32.81
CA SER A 105 0.91 -5.46 33.07
C SER A 105 1.49 -4.48 32.05
N PHE A 106 1.08 -4.53 30.78
CA PHE A 106 1.53 -3.64 29.72
C PHE A 106 0.85 -2.26 29.77
N LYS A 107 -0.36 -2.16 30.31
CA LYS A 107 -1.05 -0.87 30.47
C LYS A 107 -0.29 0.08 31.41
N LYS A 108 0.36 -0.48 32.44
CA LYS A 108 1.23 0.29 33.35
C LYS A 108 2.41 0.91 32.60
N VAL A 109 3.11 0.11 31.80
CA VAL A 109 4.26 0.56 30.99
C VAL A 109 3.83 1.65 29.98
N GLN A 110 2.68 1.47 29.32
CA GLN A 110 2.15 2.48 28.40
C GLN A 110 1.85 3.81 29.09
N ARG A 111 1.29 3.79 30.30
CA ARG A 111 1.03 5.01 31.08
C ARG A 111 2.33 5.74 31.42
N GLU A 112 3.33 5.02 31.92
CA GLU A 112 4.64 5.60 32.26
C GLU A 112 5.34 6.23 31.05
N ILE A 113 5.25 5.59 29.87
CA ILE A 113 5.80 6.15 28.62
C ILE A 113 5.07 7.45 28.24
N ARG A 114 3.74 7.48 28.33
CA ARG A 114 2.95 8.68 28.02
C ARG A 114 3.24 9.83 28.98
N GLU A 115 3.31 9.55 30.28
CA GLU A 115 3.64 10.57 31.29
C GLU A 115 5.02 11.19 31.04
N LYS A 116 6.03 10.37 30.74
CA LYS A 116 7.38 10.85 30.38
C LYS A 116 7.41 11.67 29.09
N ALA A 117 6.56 11.34 28.11
CA ALA A 117 6.48 12.08 26.85
C ALA A 117 5.83 13.45 27.04
N SER A 118 4.80 13.55 27.91
CA SER A 118 4.12 14.81 28.22
C SER A 118 4.89 15.74 29.16
N SER A 119 5.89 15.22 29.87
CA SER A 119 6.76 16.00 30.77
C SER A 119 8.04 16.53 30.09
N ARG A 120 8.16 16.39 28.77
CA ARG A 120 9.24 16.95 27.94
C ARG A 120 8.74 18.19 27.21
#